data_AF-A0A1J5HHI9-F1
#
_entry.id   AF-A0A1J5HHI9-F1
#
_cell.length_a   1.000
_cell.length_b   1.000
_cell.length_c   1.000
_cell.angle_alpha   90.00
_cell.angle_beta   90.00
_cell.angle_gamma   90.00
#
_symmetry.space_group_name_H-M   'P 1'
#
loop_
_entity.id
_entity.type
_entity.pdbx_description
1 polymer ?
#
loop_
_entity_poly.entity_id
_entity_poly.type
_entity_poly.pdbx_seq_one_letter_code
_entity_poly.pdbx_strand_id
1 'polypeptide(L)'
;MSFKQIANRIWVYVKYPIKFKMDSQKFLNQGKYNRLGLFGFPPNYFFLPHFNPNSVVVDVGCGFEAELSVTLIEKFGLKSFAIDPTHKHAPLLQKIEAEHVPNLTYWQYALSSENGETVFYEAEHCESGSLLTSHTNVQNDTVQAYQVKLIDLQTLIGMTKAVTIDLLKIDIEGAEYSLFNKTNLDALKHVKQLFVEFHHISVKDYNANDTKNIVKIIENQNFNSFSYDGLNYLFYRNQNIQ
;
A
#
# COMPACT_ATOMS: atom_id res chain seq x y z
N MET A 1 25.56 -20.04 28.82
CA MET A 1 26.00 -21.01 27.80
C MET A 1 24.97 -22.12 27.67
N SER A 2 24.27 -22.19 26.54
CA SER A 2 23.88 -23.44 25.86
C SER A 2 23.01 -23.04 24.66
N PHE A 3 23.67 -22.88 23.52
CA PHE A 3 23.04 -22.78 22.20
C PHE A 3 22.26 -24.05 21.90
N LYS A 4 21.00 -23.93 21.46
CA LYS A 4 20.30 -24.99 20.73
C LYS A 4 19.63 -24.42 19.48
N GLN A 5 20.36 -24.64 18.38
CA GLN A 5 19.92 -24.88 17.01
C GLN A 5 18.67 -24.14 16.50
N ILE A 6 18.96 -23.14 15.67
CA ILE A 6 18.06 -22.51 14.71
C ILE A 6 17.51 -23.60 13.78
N ALA A 7 16.23 -23.93 13.95
CA ALA A 7 15.46 -24.68 12.96
C ALA A 7 14.63 -23.68 12.17
N ASN A 8 15.00 -23.50 10.89
CA ASN A 8 14.21 -22.81 9.87
C ASN A 8 12.77 -23.34 9.86
N ARG A 9 11.86 -22.63 10.52
CA ARG A 9 10.42 -22.85 10.39
C ARG A 9 9.87 -21.76 9.51
N ILE A 10 9.49 -22.15 8.30
CA ILE A 10 8.65 -21.36 7.40
C ILE A 10 7.31 -21.20 8.12
N TRP A 11 7.06 -20.01 8.65
CA TRP A 11 5.77 -19.66 9.22
C TRP A 11 4.79 -19.40 8.09
N VAL A 12 4.00 -20.42 7.73
CA VAL A 12 2.77 -20.23 6.96
C VAL A 12 1.67 -19.93 7.99
N TYR A 13 1.49 -18.64 8.32
CA TYR A 13 0.32 -18.19 9.05
C TYR A 13 -0.87 -18.18 8.09
N VAL A 14 -1.65 -19.25 8.07
CA VAL A 14 -3.03 -19.24 7.54
C VAL A 14 -3.95 -19.18 8.74
N LYS A 15 -4.52 -18.01 9.01
CA LYS A 15 -5.52 -17.85 10.06
C LYS A 15 -6.72 -17.03 9.58
N TYR A 16 -7.38 -17.48 8.52
CA TYR A 16 -8.81 -17.22 8.29
C TYR A 16 -9.41 -18.37 7.46
N PRO A 17 -10.61 -18.89 7.80
CA PRO A 17 -11.26 -19.94 7.01
C PRO A 17 -11.99 -19.29 5.82
N ILE A 18 -11.25 -18.68 4.90
CA ILE A 18 -11.82 -18.29 3.61
C ILE A 18 -11.67 -19.52 2.71
N LYS A 19 -12.79 -20.18 2.41
CA LYS A 19 -12.86 -21.15 1.30
C LYS A 19 -12.57 -20.39 -0.01
N PHE A 20 -11.30 -20.16 -0.32
CA PHE A 20 -10.89 -19.76 -1.65
C PHE A 20 -11.17 -20.94 -2.59
N LYS A 21 -12.17 -20.80 -3.44
CA LYS A 21 -12.18 -21.54 -4.71
C LYS A 21 -10.93 -21.07 -5.46
N MET A 22 -9.85 -21.86 -5.37
CA MET A 22 -8.60 -21.55 -6.06
C MET A 22 -8.85 -21.58 -7.56
N ASP A 23 -8.86 -20.39 -8.16
CA ASP A 23 -8.88 -20.21 -9.60
C ASP A 23 -7.57 -20.78 -10.20
N SER A 24 -7.66 -21.44 -11.34
CA SER A 24 -6.52 -22.10 -12.02
C SER A 24 -5.41 -21.10 -12.39
N GLN A 25 -5.76 -19.82 -12.58
CA GLN A 25 -4.80 -18.73 -12.76
C GLN A 25 -3.93 -18.47 -11.51
N LYS A 26 -4.47 -18.61 -10.29
CA LYS A 26 -3.70 -18.46 -9.04
C LYS A 26 -2.63 -19.55 -8.91
N PHE A 27 -2.90 -20.77 -9.42
CA PHE A 27 -1.94 -21.88 -9.39
C PHE A 27 -0.77 -21.70 -10.37
N LEU A 28 -1.04 -21.23 -11.60
CA LEU A 28 0.02 -20.93 -12.59
C LEU A 28 0.93 -19.78 -12.12
N ASN A 29 0.36 -18.79 -11.43
CA ASN A 29 1.11 -17.66 -10.92
C ASN A 29 1.98 -18.03 -9.69
N GLN A 30 1.63 -19.02 -8.85
CA GLN A 30 2.47 -19.49 -7.73
C GLN A 30 3.90 -19.86 -8.17
N GLY A 31 4.03 -20.53 -9.32
CA GLY A 31 5.35 -20.85 -9.88
C GLY A 31 6.14 -19.62 -10.35
N LYS A 32 5.48 -18.51 -10.68
CA LYS A 32 6.11 -17.22 -11.03
C LYS A 32 6.50 -16.43 -9.77
N TYR A 33 5.65 -16.41 -8.74
CA TYR A 33 5.95 -15.81 -7.42
C TYR A 33 7.22 -16.40 -6.80
N ASN A 34 7.30 -17.73 -6.72
CA ASN A 34 8.43 -18.43 -6.12
C ASN A 34 9.73 -18.19 -6.90
N ARG A 35 9.65 -18.08 -8.23
CA ARG A 35 10.82 -17.78 -9.08
C ARG A 35 11.31 -16.34 -8.93
N LEU A 36 10.40 -15.41 -8.68
CA LEU A 36 10.74 -14.00 -8.43
C LEU A 36 11.13 -13.73 -6.97
N GLY A 37 11.02 -14.71 -6.08
CA GLY A 37 11.30 -14.53 -4.64
C GLY A 37 10.27 -13.65 -3.91
N LEU A 38 9.06 -13.54 -4.46
CA LEU A 38 7.99 -12.71 -3.88
C LEU A 38 7.38 -13.38 -2.65
N PHE A 39 7.15 -12.58 -1.61
CA PHE A 39 6.37 -12.96 -0.44
C PHE A 39 4.95 -12.43 -0.60
N GLY A 40 3.96 -13.31 -0.46
CA GLY A 40 2.55 -12.93 -0.40
C GLY A 40 2.09 -12.76 1.06
N PHE A 41 1.37 -11.69 1.34
CA PHE A 41 0.77 -11.38 2.62
C PHE A 41 -0.74 -11.11 2.43
N PRO A 42 -1.63 -11.73 3.22
CA PRO A 42 -3.07 -11.45 3.12
C PRO A 42 -3.41 -9.96 3.31
N PRO A 43 -4.55 -9.48 2.78
CA PRO A 43 -5.45 -10.23 1.90
C PRO A 43 -4.84 -10.46 0.51
N ASN A 44 -4.11 -9.51 -0.07
CA ASN A 44 -3.55 -9.58 -1.43
C ASN A 44 -2.22 -8.83 -1.65
N TYR A 45 -1.47 -8.53 -0.59
CA TYR A 45 -0.18 -7.84 -0.72
C TYR A 45 0.92 -8.78 -1.18
N PHE A 46 1.85 -8.27 -1.98
CA PHE A 46 3.05 -9.01 -2.33
C PHE A 46 4.23 -8.09 -2.54
N PHE A 47 5.39 -8.52 -2.07
CA PHE A 47 6.63 -7.75 -2.07
C PHE A 47 7.85 -8.68 -2.06
N LEU A 48 9.01 -8.17 -2.45
CA LEU A 48 10.30 -8.83 -2.22
C LEU A 48 10.68 -8.64 -0.75
N PRO A 49 10.89 -9.73 0.03
CA PRO A 49 11.08 -9.67 1.48
C PRO A 49 12.53 -9.30 1.86
N HIS A 50 13.11 -8.30 1.21
CA HIS A 50 14.47 -7.80 1.46
C HIS A 50 14.44 -6.64 2.45
N PHE A 51 13.94 -6.91 3.66
CA PHE A 51 13.86 -5.93 4.74
C PHE A 51 14.86 -6.23 5.85
N ASN A 52 15.27 -5.17 6.55
CA ASN A 52 16.09 -5.23 7.75
C ASN A 52 15.60 -4.17 8.75
N PRO A 53 16.11 -4.13 9.99
CA PRO A 53 15.65 -3.16 10.99
C PRO A 53 15.82 -1.68 10.62
N ASN A 54 16.69 -1.35 9.65
CA ASN A 54 16.85 0.01 9.14
C ASN A 54 15.96 0.32 7.93
N SER A 55 15.16 -0.65 7.47
CA SER A 55 14.25 -0.44 6.35
C SER A 55 13.14 0.54 6.71
N VAL A 56 12.65 1.24 5.69
CA VAL A 56 11.53 2.18 5.81
C VAL A 56 10.38 1.74 4.92
N VAL A 57 9.19 1.62 5.53
CA VAL A 57 7.93 1.35 4.86
C VAL A 57 7.03 2.58 4.96
N VAL A 58 6.30 2.87 3.88
CA VAL A 58 5.26 3.90 3.83
C VAL A 58 3.99 3.24 3.34
N ASP A 59 2.94 3.29 4.15
CA ASP A 59 1.69 2.55 3.98
C ASP A 59 0.53 3.55 3.84
N VAL A 60 0.21 3.93 2.61
CA VAL A 60 -0.87 4.88 2.30
C VAL A 60 -2.17 4.11 2.04
N GLY A 61 -3.23 4.53 2.72
CA GLY A 61 -4.47 3.76 2.83
C GLY A 61 -4.27 2.54 3.72
N CYS A 62 -3.73 2.74 4.93
CA CYS A 62 -3.37 1.62 5.80
C CYS A 62 -4.57 0.89 6.41
N GLY A 63 -5.80 1.42 6.25
CA GLY A 63 -7.00 0.92 6.91
C GLY A 63 -6.94 1.15 8.42
N PHE A 64 -7.97 0.71 9.14
CA PHE A 64 -8.07 0.96 10.59
C PHE A 64 -7.10 0.12 11.44
N GLU A 65 -6.60 -1.00 10.91
CA GLU A 65 -5.69 -1.91 11.63
C GLU A 65 -4.21 -1.71 11.27
N ALA A 66 -3.90 -0.96 10.21
CA ALA A 66 -2.54 -0.80 9.68
C ALA A 66 -1.81 -2.16 9.52
N GLU A 67 -2.53 -3.19 9.04
CA GLU A 67 -2.12 -4.60 9.12
C GLU A 67 -0.75 -4.86 8.47
N LEU A 68 -0.50 -4.25 7.29
CA LEU A 68 0.78 -4.33 6.60
C LEU A 68 1.91 -3.74 7.45
N SER A 69 1.71 -2.52 7.95
CA SER A 69 2.69 -1.81 8.79
C SER A 69 3.03 -2.59 10.06
N VAL A 70 2.01 -3.01 10.83
CA VAL A 70 2.19 -3.77 12.07
C VAL A 70 2.95 -5.08 11.80
N THR A 71 2.51 -5.84 10.79
CA THR A 71 3.15 -7.12 10.45
C THR A 71 4.61 -6.96 10.09
N LEU A 72 4.95 -5.94 9.30
CA LEU A 72 6.33 -5.71 8.87
C LEU A 72 7.21 -5.20 10.02
N ILE A 73 6.67 -4.38 10.92
CA ILE A 73 7.35 -3.95 12.15
C ILE A 73 7.65 -5.17 13.03
N GLU A 74 6.65 -5.99 13.35
CA GLU A 74 6.83 -7.16 14.23
C GLU A 74 7.83 -8.17 13.66
N LYS A 75 7.82 -8.36 12.34
CA LYS A 75 8.65 -9.37 11.67
C LYS A 75 10.10 -8.91 11.46
N PHE A 76 10.32 -7.63 11.15
CA PHE A 76 11.63 -7.14 10.72
C PHE A 76 12.22 -6.05 11.62
N GLY A 77 11.47 -5.54 12.60
CA GLY A 77 11.88 -4.45 13.48
C GLY A 77 12.10 -3.13 12.75
N LEU A 78 11.49 -2.96 11.56
CA LEU A 78 11.68 -1.81 10.69
C LEU A 78 10.86 -0.60 11.11
N LYS A 79 11.03 0.54 10.42
CA LYS A 79 10.19 1.72 10.62
C LYS A 79 9.08 1.80 9.57
N SER A 80 7.84 2.01 10.01
CA SER A 80 6.70 2.26 9.13
C SER A 80 6.05 3.61 9.38
N PHE A 81 5.59 4.24 8.31
CA PHE A 81 4.73 5.41 8.35
C PHE A 81 3.37 5.02 7.77
N ALA A 82 2.32 5.07 8.59
CA ALA A 82 0.95 4.73 8.21
C ALA A 82 0.16 6.01 7.92
N ILE A 83 -0.54 6.07 6.78
CA ILE A 83 -1.24 7.26 6.31
C ILE A 83 -2.67 6.88 5.94
N ASP A 84 -3.64 7.55 6.57
CA ASP A 84 -5.06 7.36 6.31
C ASP A 84 -5.86 8.63 6.71
N PRO A 85 -6.63 9.23 5.79
CA PRO A 85 -7.41 10.45 6.06
C PRO A 85 -8.73 10.20 6.80
N THR A 86 -9.15 8.94 6.93
CA THR A 86 -10.47 8.54 7.42
C THR A 86 -10.61 8.86 8.92
N HIS A 87 -11.64 9.64 9.28
CA HIS A 87 -11.85 10.11 10.64
C HIS A 87 -12.19 8.94 11.57
N LYS A 88 -13.02 7.99 11.14
CA LYS A 88 -13.35 6.82 11.97
C LYS A 88 -12.16 5.87 12.21
N HIS A 89 -11.12 5.91 11.38
CA HIS A 89 -9.90 5.11 11.58
C HIS A 89 -8.96 5.72 12.64
N ALA A 90 -8.95 7.05 12.76
CA ALA A 90 -7.96 7.77 13.56
C ALA A 90 -7.84 7.33 15.03
N PRO A 91 -8.93 7.09 15.79
CA PRO A 91 -8.80 6.67 17.20
C PRO A 91 -8.06 5.35 17.36
N LEU A 92 -8.28 4.39 16.45
CA LEU A 92 -7.61 3.10 16.50
C LEU A 92 -6.17 3.21 16.01
N LEU A 93 -5.92 3.94 14.93
CA LEU A 93 -4.57 4.16 14.41
C LEU A 93 -3.66 4.88 15.41
N GLN A 94 -4.19 5.85 16.16
CA GLN A 94 -3.46 6.50 17.26
C GLN A 94 -3.12 5.52 18.39
N LYS A 95 -4.02 4.59 18.70
CA LYS A 95 -3.76 3.53 19.69
C LYS A 95 -2.66 2.58 19.19
N ILE A 96 -2.73 2.13 17.94
CA ILE A 96 -1.73 1.25 17.34
C ILE A 96 -0.36 1.93 17.28
N GLU A 97 -0.31 3.22 16.92
CA GLU A 97 0.91 4.03 16.96
C GLU A 97 1.55 4.01 18.36
N ALA A 98 0.75 4.25 19.42
CA ALA A 98 1.23 4.24 20.79
C ALA A 98 1.77 2.87 21.24
N GLU A 99 1.21 1.77 20.74
CA GLU A 99 1.65 0.40 21.03
C GLU A 99 2.96 0.01 20.30
N HIS A 100 3.30 0.70 19.20
CA HIS A 100 4.44 0.37 18.33
C HIS A 100 5.53 1.45 18.30
N VAL A 101 5.62 2.29 19.34
CA VAL A 101 6.70 3.28 19.46
C VAL A 101 8.07 2.58 19.58
N PRO A 102 9.13 3.05 18.88
CA PRO A 102 9.18 4.21 17.95
C PRO A 102 9.02 3.82 16.47
N ASN A 103 8.60 2.59 16.19
CA ASN A 103 8.63 1.97 14.88
C ASN A 103 7.46 2.38 13.98
N LEU A 104 6.31 2.74 14.54
CA LEU A 104 5.17 3.24 13.79
C LEU A 104 4.99 4.75 14.00
N THR A 105 4.62 5.46 12.93
CA THR A 105 4.13 6.83 13.01
C THR A 105 2.88 6.95 12.14
N TYR A 106 1.79 7.47 12.71
CA TYR A 106 0.53 7.67 12.00
C TYR A 106 0.39 9.14 11.55
N TRP A 107 0.00 9.34 10.29
CA TRP A 107 -0.33 10.65 9.77
C TRP A 107 -1.70 10.69 9.09
N GLN A 108 -2.58 11.57 9.58
CA GLN A 108 -3.92 11.75 9.04
C GLN A 108 -3.91 12.73 7.85
N TYR A 109 -3.49 12.25 6.68
CA TYR A 109 -3.52 12.99 5.41
C TYR A 109 -4.09 12.12 4.30
N ALA A 110 -4.61 12.78 3.26
CA ALA A 110 -4.91 12.13 1.99
C ALA A 110 -3.74 12.36 1.01
N LEU A 111 -3.31 11.31 0.32
CA LEU A 111 -2.33 11.45 -0.76
C LEU A 111 -3.04 11.95 -2.02
N SER A 112 -2.48 12.98 -2.67
CA SER A 112 -3.00 13.56 -3.90
C SER A 112 -1.88 13.98 -4.84
N SER A 113 -2.21 14.52 -6.01
CA SER A 113 -1.24 15.08 -6.96
C SER A 113 -0.65 16.43 -6.54
N GLU A 114 -1.23 17.07 -5.52
CA GLU A 114 -0.80 18.36 -5.00
C GLU A 114 -1.10 18.50 -3.50
N ASN A 115 -0.34 19.36 -2.83
CA ASN A 115 -0.63 19.75 -1.45
C ASN A 115 -1.84 20.70 -1.40
N GLY A 116 -2.63 20.62 -0.32
CA GLY A 116 -3.79 21.50 -0.15
C GLY A 116 -4.81 20.94 0.83
N GLU A 117 -6.07 21.28 0.60
CA GLU A 117 -7.21 20.74 1.33
C GLU A 117 -8.33 20.43 0.34
N THR A 118 -9.10 19.37 0.61
CA THR A 118 -10.27 19.03 -0.19
C THR A 118 -11.29 18.27 0.65
N VAL A 119 -12.51 18.17 0.13
CA VAL A 119 -13.56 17.38 0.74
C VAL A 119 -13.28 15.89 0.51
N PHE A 120 -13.23 15.14 1.60
CA PHE A 120 -13.23 13.69 1.61
C PHE A 120 -14.65 13.18 1.94
N TYR A 121 -15.06 12.10 1.28
CA TYR A 121 -16.35 11.47 1.46
C TYR A 121 -16.15 10.12 2.16
N GLU A 122 -16.32 10.10 3.48
CA GLU A 122 -16.23 8.90 4.31
C GLU A 122 -17.55 8.12 4.23
N ALA A 123 -17.52 6.88 3.74
CA ALA A 123 -18.66 5.98 3.76
C ALA A 123 -18.91 5.45 5.18
N GLU A 124 -20.17 5.39 5.62
CA GLU A 124 -20.52 5.02 7.00
C GLU A 124 -20.32 3.53 7.28
N HIS A 125 -20.74 2.65 6.35
CA HIS A 125 -20.75 1.20 6.52
C HIS A 125 -19.64 0.47 5.75
N CYS A 126 -19.13 1.03 4.66
CA CYS A 126 -17.90 0.53 4.01
C CYS A 126 -16.67 0.88 4.83
N GLU A 127 -15.58 0.12 4.72
CA GLU A 127 -14.35 0.40 5.47
C GLU A 127 -13.78 1.79 5.15
N SER A 128 -13.61 2.09 3.86
CA SER A 128 -12.94 3.30 3.41
C SER A 128 -13.86 4.30 2.69
N GLY A 129 -13.40 5.55 2.64
CA GLY A 129 -14.00 6.64 1.85
C GLY A 129 -13.25 6.92 0.54
N SER A 130 -13.58 8.01 -0.14
CA SER A 130 -12.86 8.43 -1.34
C SER A 130 -12.86 9.95 -1.51
N LEU A 131 -11.90 10.46 -2.29
CA LEU A 131 -11.93 11.82 -2.82
C LEU A 131 -12.89 11.98 -4.01
N LEU A 132 -13.36 10.87 -4.58
CA LEU A 132 -14.18 10.85 -5.79
C LEU A 132 -15.64 10.52 -5.46
N THR A 133 -16.56 11.42 -5.82
CA THR A 133 -18.00 11.19 -5.70
C THR A 133 -18.53 10.11 -6.66
N SER A 134 -17.72 9.72 -7.65
CA SER A 134 -18.01 8.62 -8.58
C SER A 134 -17.61 7.25 -8.05
N HIS A 135 -16.95 7.18 -6.89
CA HIS A 135 -16.58 5.91 -6.25
C HIS A 135 -17.82 5.16 -5.75
N THR A 136 -17.86 3.83 -5.92
CA THR A 136 -19.02 2.98 -5.56
C THR A 136 -19.37 3.05 -4.07
N ASN A 137 -18.37 3.07 -3.17
CA ASN A 137 -18.62 3.24 -1.74
C ASN A 137 -19.32 4.57 -1.44
N VAL A 138 -18.97 5.64 -2.17
CA VAL A 138 -19.58 6.97 -2.00
C VAL A 138 -20.99 7.03 -2.61
N GLN A 139 -21.23 6.30 -3.71
CA GLN A 139 -22.53 6.29 -4.38
C GLN A 139 -23.57 5.36 -3.75
N ASN A 140 -23.12 4.30 -3.08
CA ASN A 140 -23.99 3.21 -2.60
C ASN A 140 -24.13 3.18 -1.07
N ASP A 141 -23.54 4.14 -0.36
CA ASP A 141 -23.60 4.24 1.11
C ASP A 141 -24.03 5.65 1.55
N THR A 142 -24.35 5.78 2.83
CA THR A 142 -24.45 7.08 3.50
C THR A 142 -23.04 7.62 3.71
N VAL A 143 -22.84 8.91 3.42
CA VAL A 143 -21.51 9.54 3.47
C VAL A 143 -21.46 10.73 4.42
N GLN A 144 -20.36 10.82 5.17
CA GLN A 144 -19.96 12.03 5.88
C GLN A 144 -18.90 12.76 5.06
N ALA A 145 -19.15 14.03 4.78
CA ALA A 145 -18.24 14.87 4.01
C ALA A 145 -17.52 15.86 4.93
N TYR A 146 -16.19 15.89 4.88
CA TYR A 146 -15.39 16.81 5.69
C TYR A 146 -14.07 17.18 4.98
N GLN A 147 -13.46 18.29 5.40
CA GLN A 147 -12.18 18.73 4.84
C GLN A 147 -11.03 17.88 5.37
N VAL A 148 -10.17 17.42 4.47
CA VAL A 148 -8.90 16.74 4.80
C VAL A 148 -7.74 17.48 4.19
N LYS A 149 -6.57 17.35 4.83
CA LYS A 149 -5.32 17.86 4.28
C LYS A 149 -4.78 16.89 3.24
N LEU A 150 -4.42 17.46 2.10
CA LEU A 150 -3.74 16.77 1.01
C LEU A 150 -2.24 16.96 1.12
N ILE A 151 -1.51 15.87 0.91
CA ILE A 151 -0.07 15.91 0.68
C ILE A 151 0.25 15.26 -0.67
N ASP A 152 1.20 15.82 -1.40
CA ASP A 152 1.75 15.20 -2.60
C ASP A 152 2.82 14.16 -2.28
N LEU A 153 3.21 13.39 -3.30
CA LEU A 153 4.20 12.32 -3.16
C LEU A 153 5.58 12.85 -2.70
N GLN A 154 5.99 14.02 -3.17
CA GLN A 154 7.28 14.61 -2.79
C GLN A 154 7.28 15.01 -1.31
N THR A 155 6.17 15.59 -0.84
CA THR A 155 5.96 16.00 0.55
C THR A 155 5.90 14.79 1.46
N LEU A 156 5.13 13.76 1.10
CA LEU A 156 5.07 12.50 1.84
C LEU A 156 6.46 11.88 2.02
N ILE A 157 7.22 11.72 0.93
CA ILE A 157 8.57 11.14 1.01
C ILE A 157 9.49 12.02 1.84
N GLY A 158 9.43 13.35 1.68
CA GLY A 158 10.22 14.29 2.46
C GLY A 158 9.94 14.24 3.97
N MET A 159 8.68 14.06 4.38
CA MET A 159 8.27 13.93 5.79
C MET A 159 8.92 12.73 6.48
N THR A 160 9.18 11.64 5.75
CA THR A 160 9.84 10.45 6.32
C THR A 160 11.29 10.73 6.75
N LYS A 161 11.94 11.73 6.12
CA LYS A 161 13.38 12.02 6.22
C LYS A 161 14.28 10.83 5.85
N ALA A 162 13.74 9.79 5.22
CA ALA A 162 14.47 8.61 4.79
C ALA A 162 15.24 8.89 3.50
N VAL A 163 16.43 8.33 3.37
CA VAL A 163 17.22 8.39 2.12
C VAL A 163 16.60 7.46 1.06
N THR A 164 16.02 6.34 1.51
CA THR A 164 15.35 5.36 0.66
C THR A 164 14.11 4.82 1.36
N ILE A 165 13.08 4.52 0.57
CA ILE A 165 11.89 3.80 1.02
C ILE A 165 11.95 2.39 0.42
N ASP A 166 11.93 1.38 1.29
CA ASP A 166 12.05 -0.03 0.89
C ASP A 166 10.74 -0.57 0.32
N LEU A 167 9.61 -0.07 0.81
CA LEU A 167 8.27 -0.33 0.27
C LEU A 167 7.36 0.89 0.47
N LEU A 168 6.78 1.38 -0.62
CA LEU A 168 5.68 2.36 -0.60
C LEU A 168 4.40 1.64 -1.07
N LYS A 169 3.39 1.53 -0.23
CA LYS A 169 2.03 1.12 -0.64
C LYS A 169 1.19 2.35 -0.93
N ILE A 170 0.43 2.31 -2.03
CA ILE A 170 -0.58 3.29 -2.41
C ILE A 170 -1.90 2.55 -2.68
N ASP A 171 -2.89 2.90 -1.90
CA ASP A 171 -4.25 2.38 -1.94
C ASP A 171 -5.14 3.54 -1.50
N ILE A 172 -5.72 4.25 -2.47
CA ILE A 172 -6.36 5.55 -2.23
C ILE A 172 -7.72 5.65 -2.92
N GLU A 173 -8.38 4.50 -3.07
CA GLU A 173 -9.81 4.37 -3.39
C GLU A 173 -10.21 5.20 -4.63
N GLY A 174 -9.40 5.12 -5.69
CA GLY A 174 -9.67 5.76 -6.97
C GLY A 174 -8.84 7.01 -7.25
N ALA A 175 -8.21 7.61 -6.25
CA ALA A 175 -7.37 8.78 -6.46
C ALA A 175 -6.03 8.46 -7.17
N GLU A 176 -5.71 7.17 -7.41
CA GLU A 176 -4.46 6.73 -8.06
C GLU A 176 -4.33 7.35 -9.44
N TYR A 177 -5.44 7.45 -10.18
CA TYR A 177 -5.43 7.93 -11.55
C TYR A 177 -5.07 9.41 -11.66
N SER A 178 -5.65 10.26 -10.79
CA SER A 178 -5.25 11.67 -10.76
C SER A 178 -3.82 11.83 -10.25
N LEU A 179 -3.43 11.04 -9.23
CA LEU A 179 -2.07 11.03 -8.67
C LEU A 179 -1.03 10.77 -9.77
N PHE A 180 -1.08 9.61 -10.44
CA PHE A 180 -0.02 9.21 -11.37
C PHE A 180 -0.04 9.97 -12.71
N ASN A 181 -1.18 10.51 -13.14
CA ASN A 181 -1.24 11.30 -14.38
C ASN A 181 -0.72 12.74 -14.22
N LYS A 182 -0.75 13.30 -12.99
CA LYS A 182 -0.42 14.71 -12.74
C LYS A 182 0.86 14.91 -11.94
N THR A 183 1.36 13.88 -11.27
CA THR A 183 2.52 14.00 -10.38
C THR A 183 3.83 13.78 -11.14
N ASN A 184 4.86 14.59 -10.84
CA ASN A 184 6.22 14.26 -11.24
C ASN A 184 6.72 13.04 -10.45
N LEU A 185 7.01 11.95 -11.16
CA LEU A 185 7.43 10.69 -10.55
C LEU A 185 8.91 10.63 -10.14
N ASP A 186 9.66 11.73 -10.29
CA ASP A 186 11.03 11.87 -9.75
C ASP A 186 11.09 11.54 -8.25
N ALA A 187 10.02 11.78 -7.50
CA ALA A 187 9.90 11.41 -6.10
C ALA A 187 10.10 9.90 -5.87
N LEU A 188 9.70 9.05 -6.83
CA LEU A 188 9.88 7.59 -6.80
C LEU A 188 11.33 7.15 -7.02
N LYS A 189 12.27 8.05 -7.35
CA LYS A 189 13.69 7.67 -7.55
C LYS A 189 14.33 7.06 -6.30
N HIS A 190 13.79 7.31 -5.12
CA HIS A 190 14.27 6.76 -3.84
C HIS A 190 13.44 5.57 -3.32
N VAL A 191 12.44 5.13 -4.09
CA VAL A 191 11.57 4.01 -3.73
C VAL A 191 12.09 2.73 -4.39
N LYS A 192 12.35 1.69 -3.59
CA LYS A 192 12.83 0.39 -4.09
C LYS A 192 11.69 -0.47 -4.63
N GLN A 193 10.56 -0.45 -3.91
CA GLN A 193 9.34 -1.18 -4.25
C GLN A 193 8.14 -0.26 -4.06
N LEU A 194 7.25 -0.26 -5.03
CA LEU A 194 5.98 0.44 -5.01
C LEU A 194 4.87 -0.59 -5.19
N PHE A 195 3.97 -0.70 -4.23
CA PHE A 195 2.74 -1.48 -4.37
C PHE A 195 1.57 -0.53 -4.61
N VAL A 196 0.75 -0.80 -5.62
CA VAL A 196 -0.44 0.00 -5.95
C VAL A 196 -1.66 -0.90 -6.09
N GLU A 197 -2.74 -0.56 -5.40
CA GLU A 197 -4.06 -1.13 -5.62
C GLU A 197 -4.90 -0.16 -6.48
N PHE A 198 -5.33 -0.62 -7.66
CA PHE A 198 -6.05 0.19 -8.63
C PHE A 198 -7.56 -0.05 -8.59
N HIS A 199 -8.33 1.03 -8.53
CA HIS A 199 -9.78 0.99 -8.27
C HIS A 199 -10.67 1.24 -9.50
N HIS A 200 -10.21 0.97 -10.74
CA HIS A 200 -11.03 1.15 -11.95
C HIS A 200 -12.34 0.34 -11.99
N ILE A 201 -12.50 -0.68 -11.16
CA ILE A 201 -13.78 -1.41 -11.02
C ILE A 201 -14.74 -0.72 -10.04
N SER A 202 -14.21 0.15 -9.17
CA SER A 202 -14.93 0.88 -8.12
C SER A 202 -15.17 2.35 -8.48
N VAL A 203 -14.54 2.86 -9.55
CA VAL A 203 -14.72 4.23 -10.05
C VAL A 203 -15.23 4.20 -11.48
N LYS A 204 -16.42 4.76 -11.71
CA LYS A 204 -17.07 4.76 -13.03
C LYS A 204 -16.29 5.48 -14.13
N ASP A 205 -15.43 6.42 -13.77
CA ASP A 205 -14.68 7.27 -14.69
C ASP A 205 -13.45 6.57 -15.28
N TYR A 206 -13.04 5.42 -14.72
CA TYR A 206 -11.83 4.71 -15.11
C TYR A 206 -12.13 3.28 -15.54
N ASN A 207 -11.26 2.71 -16.35
CA ASN A 207 -11.33 1.32 -16.80
C ASN A 207 -9.93 0.68 -16.82
N ALA A 208 -9.88 -0.61 -17.19
CA ALA A 208 -8.64 -1.38 -17.18
C ALA A 208 -7.54 -0.82 -18.12
N ASN A 209 -7.89 -0.06 -19.17
CA ASN A 209 -6.90 0.57 -20.03
C ASN A 209 -6.24 1.78 -19.37
N ASP A 210 -6.97 2.53 -18.54
CA ASP A 210 -6.39 3.62 -17.75
C ASP A 210 -5.34 3.07 -16.79
N THR A 211 -5.64 1.94 -16.13
CA THR A 211 -4.69 1.21 -15.28
C THR A 211 -3.46 0.78 -16.07
N LYS A 212 -3.63 0.17 -17.26
CA LYS A 212 -2.50 -0.22 -18.12
C LYS A 212 -1.63 0.96 -18.54
N ASN A 213 -2.22 2.13 -18.77
CA ASN A 213 -1.46 3.33 -19.12
C ASN A 213 -0.62 3.82 -17.93
N ILE A 214 -1.18 3.85 -16.73
CA ILE A 214 -0.44 4.21 -15.51
C ILE A 214 0.67 3.20 -15.22
N VAL A 215 0.40 1.90 -15.37
CA VAL A 215 1.42 0.85 -15.22
C VAL A 215 2.63 1.14 -16.13
N LYS A 216 2.41 1.48 -17.41
CA LYS A 216 3.49 1.86 -18.33
C LYS A 216 4.23 3.13 -17.89
N ILE A 217 3.51 4.13 -17.39
CA ILE A 217 4.12 5.37 -16.87
C ILE A 217 5.08 5.05 -15.71
N ILE A 218 4.68 4.17 -14.80
CA ILE A 218 5.50 3.73 -13.66
C ILE A 218 6.67 2.85 -14.13
N GLU A 219 6.46 1.92 -15.06
CA GLU A 219 7.52 1.08 -15.64
C GLU A 219 8.62 1.93 -16.31
N ASN A 220 8.23 3.03 -16.98
CA ASN A 220 9.17 3.99 -17.57
C ASN A 220 10.07 4.69 -16.52
N GLN A 221 9.79 4.55 -15.22
CA GLN A 221 10.65 4.99 -14.11
C GLN A 221 11.65 3.90 -13.66
N ASN A 222 12.00 2.99 -14.58
CA ASN A 222 12.90 1.84 -14.38
C ASN A 222 12.40 0.81 -13.36
N PHE A 223 11.08 0.66 -13.24
CA PHE A 223 10.48 -0.42 -12.47
C PHE A 223 10.12 -1.60 -13.39
N ASN A 224 10.33 -2.82 -12.90
CA ASN A 224 9.60 -3.98 -13.40
C ASN A 224 8.25 -4.04 -12.70
N SER A 225 7.21 -4.55 -13.36
CA SER A 225 5.89 -4.75 -12.75
C SER A 225 5.51 -6.22 -12.66
N PHE A 226 4.71 -6.55 -11.64
CA PHE A 226 4.06 -7.84 -11.49
C PHE A 226 2.65 -7.62 -10.93
N SER A 227 1.67 -8.29 -11.52
CA SER A 227 0.29 -8.37 -11.02
C SER A 227 -0.30 -9.74 -11.37
N TYR A 228 -1.25 -10.21 -10.56
CA TYR A 228 -1.95 -11.47 -10.79
C TYR A 228 -3.43 -11.30 -11.13
N ASP A 229 -4.03 -10.17 -10.76
CA ASP A 229 -5.46 -9.86 -10.91
C ASP A 229 -5.72 -8.61 -11.77
N GLY A 230 -4.68 -7.86 -12.14
CA GLY A 230 -4.81 -6.60 -12.88
C GLY A 230 -5.32 -5.44 -12.02
N LEU A 231 -5.38 -5.61 -10.70
CA LEU A 231 -5.80 -4.58 -9.73
C LEU A 231 -4.65 -4.26 -8.77
N ASN A 232 -4.02 -5.31 -8.23
CA ASN A 232 -2.89 -5.22 -7.32
C ASN A 232 -1.61 -5.34 -8.13
N TYR A 233 -0.75 -4.32 -8.06
CA TYR A 233 0.53 -4.28 -8.76
C TYR A 233 1.68 -4.06 -7.80
N LEU A 234 2.71 -4.89 -7.91
CA LEU A 234 4.03 -4.60 -7.36
C LEU A 234 4.94 -4.12 -8.48
N PHE A 235 5.52 -2.95 -8.27
CA PHE A 235 6.60 -2.39 -9.05
C PHE A 235 7.88 -2.50 -8.23
N TYR A 236 8.93 -3.06 -8.82
CA TYR A 236 10.21 -3.25 -8.13
C TYR A 236 11.39 -3.00 -9.07
N ARG A 237 12.46 -2.43 -8.51
CA ARG A 237 13.73 -2.29 -9.23
C ARG A 237 14.56 -3.55 -9.04
N ASN A 238 15.29 -3.94 -10.08
CA ASN A 238 16.34 -4.93 -9.93
C ASN A 238 17.37 -4.33 -8.95
N GLN A 239 17.47 -4.90 -7.74
CA GLN A 239 18.56 -4.52 -6.86
C GLN A 239 19.83 -4.97 -7.56
N ASN A 240 20.73 -4.04 -7.85
CA ASN A 240 22.10 -4.42 -8.19
C ASN A 240 22.60 -5.24 -7.00
N ILE A 241 22.74 -6.55 -7.20
CA ILE A 241 23.49 -7.40 -6.31
C ILE A 241 24.94 -6.93 -6.49
N GLN A 242 25.33 -5.92 -5.71
CA GLN A 242 26.73 -5.61 -5.47
C GLN A 242 27.22 -6.47 -4.31
#